data_AF-A0A9P0K1S9-F1
#
_entry.id   AF-A0A9P0K1S9-F1
#
_cell.length_a   1.000
_cell.length_b   1.000
_cell.length_c   1.000
_cell.angle_alpha   90.00
_cell.angle_beta   90.00
_cell.angle_gamma   90.00
#
_symmetry.space_group_name_H-M   'P 1'
#
loop_
_entity.id
_entity.type
_entity.pdbx_description
1 polymer ?
#
loop_
_entity_poly.entity_id
_entity_poly.type
_entity_poly.pdbx_seq_one_letter_code
_entity_poly.pdbx_strand_id
1 'polypeptide(L)'
;MLGLEHMSRSNISKTIYPMVPGYCSIQWSQSDGETSSFSLSNDTAAASVLDGLPSNGLRGENCTTDYVVIPNPYFVNGTAVNADRFCGNQFPTVVTSSKPFVLRVVTNDNELGDAANRGFSLDYTQQACSNLGFMLYNMS
;
A
#
# COMPACT_ATOMS: atom_id res chain seq x y z
N MET A 1 -7.34 -6.91 7.87
CA MET A 1 -7.94 -7.30 6.59
C MET A 1 -8.94 -6.25 6.14
N LEU A 2 -8.54 -5.41 5.17
CA LEU A 2 -9.49 -4.63 4.39
C LEU A 2 -9.98 -5.50 3.24
N GLY A 3 -11.30 -5.64 3.14
CA GLY A 3 -11.97 -6.55 2.21
C GLY A 3 -11.80 -6.14 0.74
N LEU A 4 -11.85 -7.14 -0.14
CA LEU A 4 -11.77 -7.01 -1.59
C LEU A 4 -12.68 -5.88 -2.10
N GLU A 5 -12.10 -4.76 -2.53
CA GLU A 5 -12.80 -3.86 -3.45
C GLU A 5 -12.75 -4.52 -4.83
N HIS A 6 -13.88 -5.04 -5.29
CA HIS A 6 -14.06 -5.45 -6.68
C HIS A 6 -13.79 -4.22 -7.55
N MET A 7 -12.77 -4.26 -8.40
CA MET A 7 -12.36 -3.11 -9.22
C MET A 7 -13.50 -2.73 -10.16
N SER A 8 -14.24 -1.71 -9.74
CA SER A 8 -15.31 -1.12 -10.53
C SER A 8 -14.70 -0.03 -11.42
N ARG A 9 -15.15 -0.06 -12.67
CA ARG A 9 -14.94 0.93 -13.73
C ARG A 9 -14.90 2.37 -13.22
N SER A 10 -13.76 3.05 -13.44
CA SER A 10 -13.47 4.45 -13.09
C SER A 10 -14.00 4.94 -11.74
N ASN A 11 -13.28 4.63 -10.66
CA ASN A 11 -13.60 5.11 -9.33
C ASN A 11 -12.40 5.73 -8.62
N ILE A 12 -12.68 6.73 -7.78
CA ILE A 12 -11.72 7.26 -6.81
C ILE A 12 -12.31 7.06 -5.42
N SER A 13 -11.77 6.12 -4.65
CA SER A 13 -12.16 5.90 -3.25
C SER A 13 -11.10 6.49 -2.33
N LYS A 14 -11.52 7.05 -1.19
CA LYS A 14 -10.63 7.60 -0.18
C LYS A 14 -11.10 7.16 1.20
N THR A 15 -10.25 6.41 1.89
CA THR A 15 -10.52 5.95 3.25
C THR A 15 -9.61 6.68 4.21
N ILE A 16 -10.21 7.29 5.23
CA ILE A 16 -9.51 7.96 6.34
C ILE A 16 -9.43 6.97 7.50
N TYR A 17 -8.23 6.74 8.02
CA TYR A 17 -8.01 5.82 9.13
C TYR A 17 -7.94 6.58 10.46
N PRO A 18 -8.42 5.98 11.57
CA PRO A 18 -8.39 6.61 12.88
C PRO A 18 -6.97 7.02 13.27
N MET A 19 -6.84 8.18 13.91
CA MET A 19 -5.59 8.62 14.53
C MET A 19 -5.72 8.42 16.03
N VAL A 20 -5.26 7.27 16.51
CA VAL A 20 -5.35 6.95 17.94
C VAL A 20 -4.33 7.81 18.71
N PRO A 21 -4.72 8.45 19.83
CA PRO A 21 -3.78 9.18 20.67
C PRO A 21 -2.56 8.33 21.04
N GLY A 22 -1.36 8.91 20.96
CA GLY A 22 -0.10 8.18 21.20
C GLY A 22 0.45 7.42 19.99
N TYR A 23 -0.25 7.42 18.85
CA TYR A 23 0.23 6.86 17.58
C TYR A 23 0.58 7.98 16.58
N CYS A 24 1.71 7.83 15.89
CA CYS A 24 2.29 8.89 15.06
C CYS A 24 2.44 8.52 13.59
N SER A 25 2.38 7.23 13.25
CA SER A 25 2.44 6.76 11.86
C SER A 25 1.57 5.52 11.67
N ILE A 26 1.35 5.15 10.41
CA ILE A 26 0.65 3.93 10.01
C ILE A 26 1.55 3.14 9.06
N GLN A 27 1.72 1.86 9.36
CA GLN A 27 2.37 0.89 8.48
C GLN A 27 1.30 0.20 7.66
N TRP A 28 1.56 0.05 6.36
CA TRP A 28 0.79 -0.74 5.40
C TRP A 28 1.63 -1.92 4.96
N SER A 29 1.00 -3.10 4.89
CA SER A 29 1.61 -4.30 4.32
C SER A 29 0.59 -5.06 3.48
N GLN A 30 1.09 -5.82 2.52
CA GLN A 30 0.28 -6.83 1.86
C GLN A 30 -0.22 -7.84 2.89
N SER A 31 -1.46 -8.32 2.75
CA SER A 31 -2.02 -9.27 3.71
C SER A 31 -1.31 -10.62 3.68
N ASP A 32 -0.96 -11.11 4.88
CA ASP A 32 -0.28 -12.40 5.06
C ASP A 32 -1.15 -13.57 4.55
N GLY A 33 -0.50 -14.62 4.04
CA GLY A 33 -1.15 -15.85 3.58
C GLY A 33 -1.57 -15.87 2.10
N GLU A 34 -1.58 -14.71 1.44
CA GLU A 34 -2.02 -14.57 0.05
C GLU A 34 -0.96 -13.79 -0.74
N THR A 35 -0.01 -14.49 -1.37
CA THR A 35 1.00 -13.85 -2.25
C THR A 35 0.35 -13.08 -3.41
N SER A 36 -0.89 -13.45 -3.75
CA SER A 36 -1.78 -12.84 -4.74
C SER A 36 -2.69 -11.73 -4.20
N SER A 37 -2.55 -11.30 -2.94
CA SER A 37 -3.41 -10.28 -2.33
C SER A 37 -3.17 -8.85 -2.82
N PHE A 38 -2.30 -8.63 -3.80
CA PHE A 38 -2.16 -7.33 -4.45
C PHE A 38 -1.91 -7.51 -5.94
N SER A 39 -2.87 -7.06 -6.75
CA SER A 39 -2.80 -7.06 -8.23
C SER A 39 -3.62 -5.89 -8.77
N LEU A 40 -2.93 -4.84 -9.20
CA LEU A 40 -3.49 -3.62 -9.76
C LEU A 40 -2.72 -3.25 -11.03
N SER A 41 -3.35 -2.95 -12.17
CA SER A 41 -2.68 -2.67 -13.46
C SER A 41 -1.80 -3.79 -14.04
N ASN A 42 -1.65 -3.76 -15.36
CA ASN A 42 -0.94 -4.70 -16.22
C ASN A 42 -1.55 -6.11 -16.30
N ASP A 43 -0.98 -6.93 -17.18
CA ASP A 43 -1.35 -8.32 -17.39
C ASP A 43 -0.76 -9.20 -16.27
N THR A 44 -1.67 -9.71 -15.44
CA THR A 44 -1.37 -10.65 -14.35
C THR A 44 -1.76 -12.09 -14.71
N ALA A 45 -2.31 -12.33 -15.91
CA ALA A 45 -2.73 -13.64 -16.39
C ALA A 45 -1.52 -14.56 -16.62
N ALA A 46 -0.43 -14.06 -17.19
CA ALA A 46 0.83 -14.82 -17.31
C ALA A 46 1.54 -15.00 -15.94
N ALA A 47 1.38 -14.02 -15.04
CA ALA A 47 1.90 -14.07 -13.67
C ALA A 47 1.15 -15.10 -12.79
N SER A 48 -0.09 -15.47 -13.14
CA SER A 48 -0.87 -16.50 -12.43
C SER A 48 -0.36 -17.94 -12.60
N VAL A 49 0.59 -18.17 -13.52
CA VAL A 49 1.11 -19.51 -13.89
C VAL A 49 2.40 -19.86 -13.14
N LEU A 50 2.98 -18.90 -12.41
CA LEU A 50 4.21 -19.07 -11.65
C LEU A 50 3.88 -19.03 -10.15
N ASP A 51 4.02 -20.17 -9.49
CA ASP A 51 3.91 -20.27 -8.03
C ASP A 51 4.89 -19.28 -7.36
N GLY A 52 4.33 -18.35 -6.56
CA GLY A 52 5.09 -17.37 -5.78
C GLY A 52 5.63 -16.19 -6.56
N LEU A 53 4.78 -15.23 -6.97
CA LEU A 53 5.24 -13.99 -7.61
C LEU A 53 5.27 -12.76 -6.67
N PRO A 54 6.36 -12.54 -5.91
CA PRO A 54 6.71 -11.25 -5.32
C PRO A 54 7.89 -10.60 -6.08
N SER A 55 7.71 -10.21 -7.35
CA SER A 55 8.79 -9.51 -8.06
C SER A 55 8.40 -8.37 -9.02
N ASN A 56 7.11 -8.13 -9.26
CA ASN A 56 6.66 -7.10 -10.22
C ASN A 56 5.77 -6.03 -9.54
N GLY A 57 6.17 -5.56 -8.36
CA GLY A 57 5.59 -4.36 -7.76
C GLY A 57 6.04 -3.11 -8.51
N LEU A 58 5.09 -2.31 -8.98
CA LEU A 58 5.33 -1.04 -9.65
C LEU A 58 4.97 0.13 -8.74
N ARG A 59 5.57 1.28 -9.02
CA ARG A 59 5.37 2.49 -8.21
C ARG A 59 5.52 3.76 -9.04
N GLY A 60 4.96 4.86 -8.53
CA GLY A 60 5.12 6.20 -9.08
C GLY A 60 4.53 6.33 -10.48
N GLU A 61 5.29 6.92 -11.41
CA GLU A 61 4.85 7.19 -12.78
C GLU A 61 4.50 5.94 -13.60
N ASN A 62 4.94 4.75 -13.18
CA ASN A 62 4.56 3.49 -13.81
C ASN A 62 3.13 3.03 -13.45
N CYS A 63 2.46 3.72 -12.52
CA CYS A 63 1.10 3.40 -12.08
C CYS A 63 0.12 4.45 -12.61
N THR A 64 -0.47 4.17 -13.77
CA THR A 64 -1.30 5.12 -14.53
C THR A 64 -2.76 4.72 -14.68
N THR A 65 -3.13 3.45 -14.48
CA THR A 65 -4.52 2.97 -14.57
C THR A 65 -5.13 2.76 -13.20
N ASP A 66 -4.75 1.68 -12.53
CA ASP A 66 -5.26 1.27 -11.23
C ASP A 66 -4.15 1.27 -10.18
N TYR A 67 -4.33 1.99 -9.08
CA TYR A 67 -3.30 2.09 -8.05
C TYR A 67 -3.86 2.54 -6.70
N VAL A 68 -3.15 2.17 -5.66
CA VAL A 68 -3.31 2.76 -4.33
C VAL A 68 -2.33 3.92 -4.15
N VAL A 69 -2.73 4.92 -3.37
CA VAL A 69 -1.92 6.09 -3.04
C VAL A 69 -1.73 6.19 -1.53
N ILE A 70 -0.47 6.24 -1.13
CA ILE A 70 -0.04 6.47 0.26
C ILE A 70 0.87 7.70 0.25
N PRO A 71 0.49 8.82 0.90
CA PRO A 71 1.27 10.05 0.86
C PRO A 71 2.60 9.93 1.62
N ASN A 72 3.69 10.40 1.00
CA ASN A 72 5.04 10.47 1.58
C ASN A 72 5.48 9.18 2.33
N PRO A 73 5.49 8.02 1.66
CA PRO A 73 5.84 6.76 2.31
C PRO A 73 7.36 6.58 2.43
N TYR A 74 7.77 5.86 3.47
CA TYR A 74 9.12 5.34 3.65
C TYR A 74 9.07 3.82 3.85
N PHE A 75 10.11 3.12 3.44
CA PHE A 75 10.27 1.70 3.75
C PHE A 75 10.51 1.51 5.25
N VAL A 76 10.28 0.30 5.76
CA VAL A 76 10.48 -0.02 7.19
C VAL A 76 11.89 0.27 7.71
N ASN A 77 12.89 0.35 6.82
CA ASN A 77 14.26 0.72 7.16
C ASN A 77 14.50 2.25 7.22
N GLY A 78 13.45 3.07 7.08
CA GLY A 78 13.52 4.54 7.11
C GLY A 78 13.86 5.20 5.77
N THR A 79 14.16 4.44 4.72
CA THR A 79 14.48 5.01 3.40
C THR A 79 13.20 5.53 2.72
N ALA A 80 13.23 6.75 2.19
CA ALA A 80 12.11 7.29 1.42
C ALA A 80 11.82 6.42 0.18
N VAL A 81 10.54 6.15 -0.09
CA VAL A 81 10.13 5.38 -1.28
C VAL A 81 10.30 6.19 -2.56
N ASN A 82 10.26 7.53 -2.46
CA ASN A 82 10.28 8.48 -3.60
C ASN A 82 9.17 8.23 -4.63
N ALA A 83 8.03 7.71 -4.17
CA ALA A 83 6.78 7.54 -4.91
C ALA A 83 5.61 7.50 -3.92
N ASP A 84 4.41 7.81 -4.40
CA ASP A 84 3.18 7.78 -3.60
C ASP A 84 2.14 6.78 -4.14
N ARG A 85 2.24 6.40 -5.43
CA ARG A 85 1.39 5.42 -6.12
C ARG A 85 2.02 4.03 -6.11
N PHE A 86 1.21 2.99 -5.91
CA PHE A 86 1.60 1.58 -5.94
C PHE A 86 0.62 0.75 -6.77
N CYS A 87 1.15 -0.09 -7.64
CA CYS A 87 0.42 -1.00 -8.53
C CYS A 87 1.31 -2.22 -8.88
N GLY A 88 0.92 -3.00 -9.87
CA GLY A 88 1.50 -4.29 -10.22
C GLY A 88 1.04 -5.42 -9.30
N ASN A 89 1.87 -6.44 -9.18
CA ASN A 89 1.54 -7.71 -8.53
C ASN A 89 2.11 -7.86 -7.12
N GLN A 90 2.61 -6.78 -6.53
CA GLN A 90 3.20 -6.81 -5.21
C GLN A 90 3.13 -5.44 -4.56
N PHE A 91 2.85 -5.43 -3.26
CA PHE A 91 2.89 -4.23 -2.45
C PHE A 91 4.04 -4.29 -1.43
N PRO A 92 4.97 -3.32 -1.44
CA PRO A 92 6.03 -3.26 -0.44
C PRO A 92 5.46 -2.82 0.92
N THR A 93 6.00 -3.35 2.01
CA THR A 93 5.65 -2.82 3.34
C THR A 93 6.22 -1.40 3.47
N VAL A 94 5.33 -0.43 3.71
CA VAL A 94 5.68 0.99 3.80
C VAL A 94 5.02 1.61 5.02
N VAL A 95 5.58 2.70 5.49
CA VAL A 95 5.09 3.48 6.61
C VAL A 95 4.88 4.91 6.16
N THR A 96 3.85 5.57 6.68
CA THR A 96 3.65 7.01 6.50
C THR A 96 3.27 7.69 7.81
N SER A 97 3.84 8.88 8.03
CA SER A 97 3.50 9.78 9.13
C SER A 97 2.60 10.94 8.66
N SER A 98 2.20 10.93 7.38
CA SER A 98 1.35 11.98 6.80
C SER A 98 -0.05 11.94 7.42
N LYS A 99 -0.52 13.08 7.90
CA LYS A 99 -1.82 13.21 8.58
C LYS A 99 -2.81 14.01 7.71
N PRO A 100 -4.10 13.64 7.69
CA PRO A 100 -4.67 12.42 8.29
C PRO A 100 -4.14 11.16 7.58
N PHE A 101 -4.15 10.01 8.29
CA PHE A 101 -3.81 8.73 7.66
C PHE A 101 -4.87 8.39 6.60
N VAL A 102 -4.44 8.30 5.35
CA VAL A 102 -5.32 8.11 4.19
C VAL A 102 -4.75 7.02 3.29
N LEU A 103 -5.63 6.12 2.85
CA LEU A 103 -5.43 5.28 1.67
C LEU A 103 -6.40 5.80 0.59
N ARG A 104 -5.88 6.13 -0.59
CA ARG A 104 -6.73 6.49 -1.75
C ARG A 104 -6.56 5.42 -2.82
N VAL A 105 -7.65 4.97 -3.41
CA VAL A 105 -7.65 4.06 -4.56
C VAL A 105 -8.09 4.86 -5.77
N VAL A 106 -7.40 4.66 -6.89
CA VAL A 106 -7.79 5.18 -8.19
C VAL A 106 -7.90 4.00 -9.13
N THR A 107 -9.03 3.87 -9.81
CA THR A 107 -9.24 2.96 -10.92
C THR A 107 -9.71 3.74 -12.14
N ASN A 108 -9.53 3.21 -13.34
CA ASN A 108 -10.09 3.79 -14.57
C ASN A 108 -10.77 2.71 -15.45
N ASP A 109 -11.26 3.11 -16.63
CA ASP A 109 -11.88 2.19 -17.60
C ASP A 109 -10.89 1.64 -18.63
N ASN A 110 -9.60 1.96 -18.51
CA ASN A 110 -8.59 1.56 -19.47
C ASN A 110 -8.05 0.17 -19.14
N GLU A 111 -8.75 -0.85 -19.62
CA GLU A 111 -8.37 -2.26 -19.46
C GLU A 111 -7.39 -2.76 -20.55
N LEU A 112 -6.88 -1.88 -21.41
CA LEU A 112 -6.01 -2.28 -22.51
C LEU A 112 -4.63 -2.70 -21.98
N GLY A 113 -4.38 -4.01 -21.94
CA GLY A 113 -3.16 -4.58 -21.37
C GLY A 113 -3.30 -4.94 -19.88
N ASP A 114 -4.47 -4.71 -19.29
CA ASP A 114 -4.80 -5.11 -17.92
C ASP A 114 -5.58 -6.44 -18.00
N ALA A 115 -5.08 -7.48 -17.34
CA ALA A 115 -5.69 -8.80 -17.38
C ALA A 115 -5.55 -9.52 -16.04
N ALA A 116 -6.62 -10.19 -15.62
CA ALA A 116 -6.69 -11.01 -14.39
C ALA A 116 -6.38 -10.27 -13.06
N ASN A 117 -6.44 -8.94 -13.03
CA ASN A 117 -6.34 -8.15 -11.81
C ASN A 117 -7.44 -8.56 -10.80
N ARG A 118 -7.04 -8.98 -9.59
CA ARG A 118 -7.95 -9.50 -8.55
C ARG A 118 -8.32 -8.48 -7.48
N GLY A 119 -7.73 -7.29 -7.52
CA GLY A 119 -7.85 -6.31 -6.44
C GLY A 119 -6.67 -6.36 -5.47
N PHE A 120 -6.90 -5.82 -4.28
CA PHE A 120 -5.92 -5.80 -3.21
C PHE A 120 -6.56 -6.11 -1.84
N SER A 121 -5.75 -6.65 -0.93
CA SER A 121 -5.98 -6.72 0.50
C SER A 121 -4.71 -6.26 1.20
N LEU A 122 -4.83 -5.18 1.97
CA LEU A 122 -3.75 -4.65 2.79
C LEU A 122 -4.12 -4.78 4.27
N ASP A 123 -3.11 -5.07 5.07
CA ASP A 123 -3.15 -4.89 6.50
C ASP A 123 -2.52 -3.56 6.89
N TYR A 124 -3.00 -3.02 8.02
CA TYR A 124 -2.48 -1.79 8.58
C TYR A 124 -2.19 -1.95 10.06
N THR A 125 -1.15 -1.26 10.52
CA THR A 125 -0.80 -1.19 11.95
C THR A 125 -0.41 0.24 12.28
N GLN A 126 -1.10 0.85 13.23
CA GLN A 126 -0.67 2.14 13.76
C GLN A 126 0.59 1.93 14.60
N GLN A 127 1.61 2.76 14.40
CA GLN A 127 2.85 2.72 15.16
C GLN A 127 2.84 3.81 16.23
N ALA A 128 3.18 3.42 17.46
CA ALA A 128 3.28 4.33 18.58
C ALA A 128 4.31 5.43 18.27
N CYS A 129 4.09 6.63 18.80
CA CYS A 129 5.07 7.70 18.73
C CYS A 129 6.37 7.23 19.41
N SER A 130 7.50 7.33 18.72
CA SER A 130 8.80 7.08 19.33
C SER A 130 9.13 8.21 20.30
N ASN A 131 8.99 7.96 21.60
CA ASN A 131 9.45 8.87 22.65
C ASN A 131 10.98 8.76 22.81
N LEU A 132 11.74 9.06 21.74
CA LEU A 132 13.21 9.13 21.81
C LEU A 132 13.71 10.22 22.79
N GLY A 133 12.81 11.05 23.33
CA GLY A 133 13.11 12.03 24.37
C GLY A 133 12.93 11.56 25.82
N PHE A 134 12.40 10.37 26.12
CA PHE A 134 12.11 9.96 27.52
C PHE A 134 13.04 8.87 28.08
N MET A 135 13.78 8.15 27.24
CA MET A 135 14.74 7.13 27.72
C MET A 135 16.14 7.67 28.02
N LEU A 136 16.48 8.87 27.57
CA LEU A 136 17.81 9.47 27.83
C LEU A 136 17.89 10.27 29.16
N TYR A 137 16.77 10.55 29.83
CA TYR A 137 16.75 11.30 31.09
C TYR A 137 16.72 10.43 32.36
N ASN A 138 16.73 9.11 32.25
CA ASN A 138 16.73 8.20 33.41
C ASN A 138 18.02 7.36 33.52
N MET A 139 19.11 7.79 32.88
CA MET A 139 20.44 7.17 32.99
C MET A 139 21.54 8.17 33.39
N SER A 140 21.21 9.21 34.17
CA SER A 140 22.18 10.13 34.78
C SER A 140 21.93 10.26 36.28
#